data_AF-A0A1C4UJQ0-F1
#
_entry.id   AF-A0A1C4UJQ0-F1
#
_cell.length_a   1.000
_cell.length_b   1.000
_cell.length_c   1.000
_cell.angle_alpha   90.00
_cell.angle_beta   90.00
_cell.angle_gamma   90.00
#
_symmetry.space_group_name_H-M   'P 1'
#
loop_
_entity.id
_entity.type
_entity.pdbx_description
1 polymer ?
#
loop_
_entity_poly.entity_id
_entity_poly.type
_entity_poly.pdbx_seq_one_letter_code
_entity_poly.pdbx_strand_id
1 'polypeptide(L)'
;MTELWSWRIDRVRPVEVYPALAEALGRVVMPLAAADPSRLPAYAVICDVWQAPGEFATVVDCYGVPEGLGEHTSVAALARLLDRPCVLRDDTLDAGRHLLVTPDGTIRPVHFEVRETDDGEQLTDQRLCTLSHPGCRGWSQCHRSRWAPDSVVPALAAA
;
A
#
# COMPACT_ATOMS: atom_id res chain seq x y z
N MET A 1 -17.55 6.82 9.88
CA MET A 1 -16.13 7.21 9.89
C MET A 1 -15.67 7.13 8.46
N THR A 2 -15.13 8.20 7.89
CA THR A 2 -14.57 8.14 6.54
C THR A 2 -13.29 7.32 6.63
N GLU A 3 -13.27 6.12 6.07
CA GLU A 3 -12.05 5.31 6.03
C GLU A 3 -10.97 6.07 5.25
N LEU A 4 -9.77 6.13 5.85
CA LEU A 4 -8.55 6.58 5.21
C LEU A 4 -7.80 5.33 4.75
N TRP A 5 -7.58 5.22 3.43
CA TRP A 5 -6.67 4.21 2.88
C TRP A 5 -5.32 4.85 2.60
N SER A 6 -4.25 4.19 3.02
CA SER A 6 -2.87 4.65 2.84
C SER A 6 -1.99 3.52 2.34
N TRP A 7 -1.27 3.81 1.26
CA TRP A 7 -0.60 2.85 0.39
C TRP A 7 0.60 3.54 -0.24
N ARG A 8 1.60 2.75 -0.59
CA ARG A 8 2.84 3.25 -1.16
C ARG A 8 3.20 2.48 -2.42
N ILE A 9 3.82 3.14 -3.39
CA ILE A 9 4.12 2.60 -4.72
C ILE A 9 5.61 2.75 -4.98
N ASP A 10 6.23 1.76 -5.63
CA ASP A 10 7.63 1.88 -6.06
C ASP A 10 7.77 2.96 -7.14
N ARG A 11 8.16 4.16 -6.70
CA ARG A 11 8.65 5.29 -7.48
C ARG A 11 7.81 5.60 -8.72
N VAL A 12 6.63 6.16 -8.49
CA VAL A 12 5.71 6.65 -9.54
C VAL A 12 5.47 8.15 -9.36
N ARG A 13 5.43 8.91 -10.45
CA ARG A 13 5.13 10.34 -10.33
C ARG A 13 3.65 10.55 -10.00
N PRO A 14 3.30 11.54 -9.17
CA PRO A 14 1.90 11.79 -8.80
C PRO A 14 0.94 11.92 -9.99
N VAL A 15 1.40 12.53 -11.09
CA VAL A 15 0.61 12.71 -12.33
C VAL A 15 0.19 11.39 -13.00
N GLU A 16 0.95 10.31 -12.78
CA GLU A 16 0.63 8.98 -13.31
C GLU A 16 -0.32 8.22 -12.39
N VAL A 17 -0.27 8.49 -11.07
CA VAL A 17 -1.10 7.83 -10.06
C VAL A 17 -2.57 8.18 -10.21
N TYR A 18 -2.92 9.47 -10.32
CA TYR A 18 -4.31 9.91 -10.34
C TYR A 18 -5.19 9.24 -11.42
N PRO A 19 -4.81 9.20 -12.72
CA PRO A 19 -5.62 8.56 -13.74
C PRO A 19 -5.71 7.03 -13.54
N ALA A 20 -4.60 6.38 -13.17
CA ALA A 20 -4.59 4.94 -12.91
C ALA A 20 -5.47 4.59 -11.69
N LEU A 21 -5.47 5.44 -10.66
CA LEU A 21 -6.30 5.27 -9.48
C LEU A 21 -7.78 5.48 -9.80
N ALA A 22 -8.12 6.47 -10.60
CA ALA A 22 -9.49 6.70 -11.05
C ALA A 22 -10.05 5.47 -11.80
N GLU A 23 -9.22 4.88 -12.66
CA GLU A 23 -9.55 3.64 -13.37
C GLU A 23 -9.66 2.45 -12.43
N ALA A 24 -8.70 2.25 -11.52
CA ALA A 24 -8.72 1.16 -10.53
C ALA A 24 -9.97 1.17 -9.65
N LEU A 25 -10.41 2.36 -9.24
CA LEU A 25 -11.61 2.54 -8.41
C LEU A 25 -12.91 2.57 -9.24
N GLY A 26 -12.82 2.78 -10.55
CA GLY A 26 -13.96 3.08 -11.40
C GLY A 26 -14.70 4.35 -10.95
N ARG A 27 -13.98 5.35 -10.45
CA ARG A 27 -14.52 6.57 -9.83
C ARG A 27 -13.69 7.79 -10.20
N VAL A 28 -14.28 8.97 -10.01
CA VAL A 28 -13.53 10.23 -10.10
C VAL A 28 -12.60 10.33 -8.91
N VAL A 29 -11.32 10.55 -9.18
CA VAL A 29 -10.31 10.85 -8.17
C VAL A 29 -9.89 12.29 -8.31
N MET A 30 -9.97 13.04 -7.21
CA MET A 30 -9.60 14.45 -7.17
C MET A 30 -8.37 14.66 -6.29
N PRO A 31 -7.34 15.36 -6.78
CA PRO A 31 -6.21 15.76 -5.93
C PRO A 31 -6.69 16.58 -4.74
N LEU A 32 -6.18 16.31 -3.54
CA LEU A 32 -6.54 17.02 -2.30
C LEU A 32 -6.31 18.53 -2.45
N ALA A 33 -5.20 18.93 -3.07
CA ALA A 33 -4.87 20.34 -3.34
C ALA A 33 -5.86 21.06 -4.27
N ALA A 34 -6.65 20.32 -5.04
CA ALA A 34 -7.64 20.86 -5.98
C ALA A 34 -9.09 20.64 -5.51
N ALA A 35 -9.30 19.94 -4.40
CA ALA A 35 -10.62 19.61 -3.87
C ALA A 35 -11.21 20.82 -3.12
N ASP A 36 -12.36 21.31 -3.58
CA ASP A 36 -13.23 22.19 -2.79
C ASP A 36 -14.27 21.32 -2.06
N PRO A 37 -14.20 21.20 -0.72
CA PRO A 37 -15.11 20.36 0.05
C PRO A 37 -16.60 20.66 -0.18
N SER A 38 -16.93 21.91 -0.56
CA SER A 38 -18.32 22.33 -0.82
C SER A 38 -18.84 21.94 -2.20
N ARG A 39 -17.97 21.46 -3.10
CA ARG A 39 -18.27 21.13 -4.51
C ARG A 39 -17.89 19.72 -4.90
N LEU A 40 -17.53 18.88 -3.94
CA LEU A 40 -17.16 17.49 -4.22
C LEU A 40 -18.37 16.70 -4.75
N PRO A 41 -18.22 16.00 -5.89
CA PRO A 41 -19.21 15.01 -6.29
C PRO A 41 -19.40 13.98 -5.18
N ALA A 42 -20.63 13.53 -4.96
CA ALA A 42 -20.98 12.60 -3.87
C ALA A 42 -20.22 11.26 -3.89
N TYR A 43 -19.60 10.91 -5.02
CA TYR A 43 -18.86 9.66 -5.22
C TYR A 43 -17.39 9.88 -5.63
N ALA A 44 -16.89 11.12 -5.47
CA ALA A 44 -15.48 11.41 -5.73
C ALA A 44 -14.63 10.92 -4.55
N VAL A 45 -13.49 10.29 -4.87
CA VAL A 45 -12.45 9.99 -3.88
C VAL A 45 -11.46 11.14 -3.92
N ILE A 46 -11.21 11.73 -2.75
CA ILE A 46 -10.15 12.74 -2.62
C ILE A 46 -8.86 11.98 -2.38
N CYS A 47 -7.80 12.35 -3.09
CA CYS A 47 -6.52 11.67 -2.97
C CYS A 47 -5.40 12.69 -2.80
N ASP A 48 -4.53 12.47 -1.83
CA ASP A 48 -3.23 13.13 -1.76
C ASP A 48 -2.15 12.17 -2.26
N VAL A 49 -1.20 12.67 -3.06
CA VAL A 49 -0.09 11.89 -3.59
C VAL A 49 1.19 12.67 -3.43
N TRP A 50 2.09 12.14 -2.62
CA TRP A 50 3.32 12.80 -2.23
C TRP A 50 4.50 11.82 -2.22
N GLN A 51 5.71 12.32 -1.97
CA GLN A 51 6.93 11.52 -2.00
C GLN A 51 7.56 11.48 -0.61
N ALA A 52 7.67 10.28 -0.07
CA ALA A 52 8.39 9.95 1.15
C ALA A 52 9.81 9.46 0.82
N PRO A 53 10.75 9.50 1.79
CA PRO A 53 12.05 8.88 1.61
C PRO A 53 11.99 7.35 1.57
N GLY A 54 13.02 6.72 0.97
CA GLY A 54 13.23 5.27 1.01
C GLY A 54 12.57 4.49 -0.13
N GLU A 55 12.37 3.20 0.12
CA GLU A 55 11.66 2.28 -0.77
C GLU A 55 10.16 2.62 -0.77
N PHE A 56 9.48 2.34 -1.89
CA PHE A 56 8.07 2.71 -2.08
C PHE A 56 7.82 4.18 -1.72
N ALA A 57 8.59 5.07 -2.36
CA ALA A 57 8.61 6.49 -2.05
C ALA A 57 7.27 7.20 -2.33
N THR A 58 6.48 6.71 -3.28
CA THR A 58 5.24 7.39 -3.67
C THR A 58 4.13 6.99 -2.72
N VAL A 59 3.71 7.90 -1.85
CA VAL A 59 2.63 7.68 -0.89
C VAL A 59 1.33 8.20 -1.50
N VAL A 60 0.27 7.43 -1.32
CA VAL A 60 -1.08 7.75 -1.77
C VAL A 60 -1.97 7.68 -0.54
N ASP A 61 -2.73 8.74 -0.28
CA ASP A 61 -3.72 8.79 0.80
C ASP A 61 -5.08 9.05 0.19
N CYS A 62 -6.06 8.18 0.47
CA CYS A 62 -7.40 8.26 -0.10
C CYS A 62 -8.44 8.53 0.99
N TYR A 63 -9.27 9.54 0.76
CA TYR A 63 -10.34 9.98 1.65
C TYR A 63 -11.69 9.89 0.94
N GLY A 64 -12.73 9.61 1.72
CA GLY A 64 -14.09 9.54 1.18
C GLY A 64 -14.36 8.26 0.40
N VAL A 65 -13.59 7.20 0.66
CA VAL A 65 -13.72 5.94 -0.07
C VAL A 65 -15.12 5.34 0.18
N PRO A 66 -15.91 5.07 -0.87
CA PRO A 66 -17.24 4.51 -0.72
C PRO A 66 -17.26 3.14 -0.04
N GLU A 67 -18.29 2.89 0.75
CA GLU A 67 -18.55 1.57 1.34
C GLU A 67 -18.68 0.50 0.25
N GLY A 68 -18.12 -0.68 0.52
CA GLY A 68 -18.17 -1.85 -0.38
C GLY A 68 -17.03 -1.93 -1.40
N LEU A 69 -16.17 -0.91 -1.53
CA LEU A 69 -14.90 -1.07 -2.23
C LEU A 69 -13.88 -1.78 -1.34
N GLY A 70 -13.19 -2.77 -1.89
CA GLY A 70 -12.11 -3.48 -1.19
C GLY A 70 -10.76 -2.81 -1.44
N GLU A 71 -10.09 -2.36 -0.39
CA GLU A 71 -8.76 -1.74 -0.46
C GLU A 71 -7.75 -2.61 -1.22
N HIS A 72 -7.69 -3.90 -0.89
CA HIS A 72 -6.72 -4.83 -1.48
C HIS A 72 -6.98 -5.05 -2.96
N THR A 73 -8.25 -5.14 -3.38
CA THR A 73 -8.64 -5.26 -4.79
C THR A 73 -8.25 -3.99 -5.56
N SER A 74 -8.45 -2.82 -4.95
CA SER A 74 -8.10 -1.53 -5.53
C SER A 74 -6.58 -1.38 -5.70
N VAL A 75 -5.81 -1.82 -4.70
CA VAL A 75 -4.34 -1.87 -4.74
C VAL A 75 -3.84 -2.81 -5.82
N ALA A 76 -4.41 -4.00 -5.95
CA ALA A 76 -4.02 -4.94 -7.00
C ALA A 76 -4.31 -4.40 -8.41
N ALA A 77 -5.47 -3.76 -8.60
CA ALA A 77 -5.81 -3.10 -9.86
C ALA A 77 -4.84 -1.95 -10.17
N LEU A 78 -4.51 -1.11 -9.19
CA LEU A 78 -3.56 -0.02 -9.35
C LEU A 78 -2.15 -0.53 -9.69
N ALA A 79 -1.66 -1.53 -8.96
CA ALA A 79 -0.34 -2.13 -9.18
C ALA A 79 -0.20 -2.66 -10.63
N ARG A 80 -1.27 -3.30 -11.13
CA ARG A 80 -1.35 -3.77 -12.51
C ARG A 80 -1.38 -2.63 -13.53
N LEU A 81 -2.19 -1.59 -13.31
CA LEU A 81 -2.32 -0.46 -14.23
C LEU A 81 -1.01 0.35 -14.35
N LEU A 82 -0.28 0.48 -13.25
CA LEU A 82 1.00 1.19 -13.21
C LEU A 82 2.20 0.30 -13.57
N ASP A 83 2.00 -1.02 -13.68
CA ASP A 83 3.08 -2.01 -13.78
C ASP A 83 4.15 -1.81 -12.68
N ARG A 84 3.70 -1.52 -11.46
CA ARG A 84 4.57 -1.27 -10.30
C ARG A 84 4.04 -1.94 -9.05
N PRO A 85 4.92 -2.47 -8.20
CA PRO A 85 4.50 -3.02 -6.93
C PRO A 85 4.02 -1.91 -5.99
N CYS A 86 3.02 -2.26 -5.18
CA CYS A 86 2.46 -1.42 -4.13
C CYS A 86 2.63 -2.11 -2.77
N VAL A 87 2.70 -1.33 -1.70
CA VAL A 87 2.65 -1.82 -0.33
C VAL A 87 1.54 -1.11 0.45
N LEU A 88 0.87 -1.85 1.32
CA LEU A 88 -0.10 -1.34 2.28
C LEU A 88 0.19 -1.92 3.66
N ARG A 89 -0.21 -1.21 4.71
CA ARG A 89 -0.05 -1.73 6.08
C ARG A 89 -0.88 -2.99 6.27
N ASP A 90 -0.34 -3.89 7.07
CA ASP A 90 -1.02 -5.12 7.44
C ASP A 90 -1.92 -4.95 8.68
N ASP A 91 -2.78 -5.93 8.95
CA ASP A 91 -3.74 -5.94 10.06
C ASP A 91 -3.13 -6.22 11.46
N THR A 92 -1.84 -6.54 11.55
CA THR A 92 -1.18 -6.95 12.82
C THR A 92 -0.76 -5.81 13.76
N LEU A 93 -1.05 -4.55 13.42
CA LEU A 93 -0.58 -3.34 14.14
C LEU A 93 0.96 -3.21 14.25
N ASP A 94 1.72 -4.13 13.66
CA ASP A 94 3.17 -4.04 13.54
C ASP A 94 3.52 -3.00 12.47
N ALA A 95 4.11 -1.89 12.90
CA ALA A 95 4.44 -0.77 12.02
C ALA A 95 5.37 -1.16 10.87
N GLY A 96 6.21 -2.18 11.05
CA GLY A 96 7.13 -2.66 10.02
C GLY A 96 6.51 -3.70 9.09
N ARG A 97 5.33 -4.24 9.40
CA ARG A 97 4.69 -5.29 8.59
C ARG A 97 3.74 -4.70 7.56
N HIS A 98 3.94 -5.11 6.32
CA HIS A 98 3.18 -4.64 5.16
C HIS A 98 2.79 -5.82 4.29
N LEU A 99 1.86 -5.58 3.37
CA LEU A 99 1.52 -6.48 2.28
C LEU A 99 2.11 -5.91 1.00
N LEU A 100 2.96 -6.67 0.34
CA LEU A 100 3.47 -6.37 -1.00
C LEU A 100 2.49 -6.92 -2.03
N VAL A 101 1.97 -6.04 -2.87
CA VAL A 101 1.08 -6.35 -3.99
C VAL A 101 1.83 -6.13 -5.28
N THR A 102 2.07 -7.19 -6.04
CA THR A 102 2.80 -7.13 -7.31
C THR A 102 1.84 -6.98 -8.50
N PRO A 103 2.31 -6.47 -9.66
CA PRO A 103 1.45 -6.25 -10.84
C PRO A 103 0.78 -7.51 -11.40
N ASP A 104 1.34 -8.69 -11.12
CA ASP A 104 0.77 -9.99 -11.48
C ASP A 104 -0.41 -10.42 -10.58
N GLY A 105 -0.72 -9.63 -9.55
CA GLY A 105 -1.79 -9.89 -8.59
C GLY A 105 -1.36 -10.71 -7.37
N THR A 106 -0.07 -11.06 -7.25
CA THR A 106 0.42 -11.75 -6.06
C THR A 106 0.42 -10.78 -4.87
N ILE A 107 -0.08 -11.24 -3.72
CA ILE A 107 -0.06 -10.51 -2.44
C ILE A 107 0.77 -11.31 -1.46
N ARG A 108 1.83 -10.71 -0.90
CA ARG A 108 2.73 -11.37 0.04
C ARG A 108 3.03 -10.49 1.25
N PRO A 109 3.03 -11.04 2.48
CA PRO A 109 3.45 -10.28 3.64
C PRO A 109 4.96 -10.02 3.60
N VAL A 110 5.37 -8.79 3.91
CA VAL A 110 6.76 -8.33 3.97
C VAL A 110 7.01 -7.50 5.22
N HIS A 111 8.27 -7.37 5.59
CA HIS A 111 8.75 -6.49 6.63
C HIS A 111 9.67 -5.43 6.04
N PHE A 112 9.57 -4.23 6.58
CA PHE A 112 10.52 -3.15 6.38
C PHE A 112 11.15 -2.76 7.72
N GLU A 113 12.37 -2.26 7.67
CA GLU A 113 12.85 -1.34 8.68
C GLU A 113 12.22 0.04 8.43
N VAL A 114 11.54 0.55 9.46
CA VAL A 114 10.82 1.83 9.42
C VAL A 114 11.54 2.83 10.28
N ARG A 115 11.87 3.98 9.70
CA ARG A 115 12.46 5.11 10.41
C ARG A 115 11.63 6.36 10.19
N GLU A 116 11.17 6.97 11.27
CA GLU A 116 10.53 8.29 11.21
C GLU A 116 11.54 9.36 10.80
N THR A 117 11.15 10.21 9.85
CA THR A 117 11.91 11.40 9.47
C THR A 117 10.98 12.61 9.40
N ASP A 118 11.55 13.81 9.26
CA ASP A 118 10.77 15.03 9.07
C ASP A 118 9.94 15.02 7.77
N ASP A 119 10.30 14.16 6.82
CA ASP A 119 9.64 13.97 5.52
C ASP A 119 8.72 12.73 5.49
N GLY A 120 8.43 12.13 6.66
CA GLY A 120 7.57 10.96 6.83
C GLY A 120 8.32 9.63 7.05
N GLU A 121 7.56 8.54 7.18
CA GLU A 121 8.12 7.20 7.40
C GLU A 121 9.03 6.79 6.22
N GLN A 122 10.29 6.50 6.51
CA GLN A 122 11.23 5.90 5.58
C GLN A 122 11.16 4.38 5.67
N LEU A 123 10.88 3.71 4.55
CA LEU A 123 10.93 2.25 4.44
C LEU A 123 12.26 1.81 3.82
N THR A 124 12.88 0.80 4.43
CA THR A 124 14.15 0.19 3.96
C THR A 124 14.21 -1.29 4.31
N ASP A 125 15.16 -2.02 3.73
CA ASP A 125 15.45 -3.43 4.06
C ASP A 125 14.22 -4.33 3.94
N GLN A 126 13.57 -4.26 2.76
CA GLN A 126 12.43 -5.12 2.44
C GLN A 126 12.80 -6.60 2.57
N ARG A 127 12.06 -7.33 3.42
CA ARG A 127 12.24 -8.75 3.64
C ARG A 127 10.91 -9.48 3.59
N LEU A 128 10.90 -10.67 2.99
CA LEU A 128 9.71 -11.51 2.99
C LEU A 128 9.37 -11.94 4.43
N CYS A 129 8.10 -11.76 4.83
CA CYS A 129 7.62 -12.24 6.11
C CYS A 129 7.46 -13.75 6.03
N THR A 130 8.37 -14.50 6.63
CA THR A 130 8.42 -15.97 6.55
C THR A 130 8.70 -16.57 7.91
N LEU A 131 8.26 -17.82 8.14
CA LEU A 131 8.59 -18.55 9.37
C LEU A 131 10.09 -18.83 9.54
N SER A 132 10.90 -18.67 8.49
CA SER A 132 12.36 -18.77 8.55
C SER A 132 13.03 -17.56 9.19
N HIS A 133 12.40 -16.38 9.15
CA HIS A 133 13.00 -15.15 9.68
C HIS A 133 12.85 -15.09 11.22
N PRO A 134 13.95 -14.91 12.00
CA PRO A 134 13.88 -14.87 13.47
C PRO A 134 12.90 -13.82 14.02
N GLY A 135 12.81 -12.65 13.39
CA GLY A 135 11.86 -11.60 13.78
C GLY A 135 10.40 -12.06 13.72
N CYS A 136 10.02 -12.81 12.68
CA CYS A 136 8.65 -13.29 12.47
C CYS A 136 8.23 -14.40 13.45
N ARG A 137 9.19 -15.10 14.07
CA ARG A 137 8.93 -16.18 15.04
C ARG A 137 8.78 -15.69 16.48
N GLY A 138 9.34 -14.52 16.80
CA GLY A 138 9.48 -14.07 18.19
C GLY A 138 8.82 -12.74 18.50
N TRP A 139 9.11 -11.71 17.71
CA TRP A 139 8.78 -10.32 18.05
C TRP A 139 7.56 -9.81 17.28
N SER A 140 7.49 -10.10 16.00
CA SER A 140 6.42 -9.66 15.12
C SER A 140 5.17 -10.53 15.35
N GLN A 141 4.00 -9.91 15.55
CA GLN A 141 2.73 -10.62 15.75
C GLN A 141 2.18 -11.25 14.44
N CYS A 142 3.05 -11.62 13.51
CA CYS A 142 2.69 -12.01 12.14
C CYS A 142 1.69 -13.16 12.07
N HIS A 143 1.76 -14.11 13.01
CA HIS A 143 0.83 -15.25 13.10
C HIS A 143 -0.62 -14.83 13.37
N ARG A 144 -0.86 -13.60 13.85
CA ARG A 144 -2.21 -13.06 14.09
C ARG A 144 -2.85 -12.49 12.83
N SER A 145 -2.07 -12.30 11.79
CA SER A 145 -2.58 -11.80 10.52
C SER A 145 -3.41 -12.84 9.80
N ARG A 146 -4.43 -12.38 9.08
CA ARG A 146 -5.11 -13.23 8.08
C ARG A 146 -4.18 -13.64 6.94
N TRP A 147 -3.16 -12.82 6.66
CA TRP A 147 -2.10 -13.09 5.70
C TRP A 147 -0.91 -13.71 6.43
N ALA A 148 -1.15 -14.75 7.24
CA ALA A 148 -0.17 -15.44 8.07
C ALA A 148 1.20 -15.55 7.35
N PRO A 149 2.33 -15.57 8.08
CA PRO A 149 3.67 -15.52 7.49
C PRO A 149 3.76 -16.46 6.30
N ASP A 150 4.39 -15.99 5.24
CA ASP A 150 4.53 -16.79 4.06
C ASP A 150 5.25 -18.10 4.39
N SER A 151 4.58 -19.19 4.09
CA SER A 151 5.05 -20.55 4.32
C SER A 151 5.97 -21.02 3.20
N VAL A 152 6.01 -20.30 2.08
CA VAL A 152 6.95 -20.54 0.98
C VAL A 152 8.32 -19.98 1.38
N VAL A 153 9.26 -20.89 1.64
CA VAL A 153 10.67 -20.54 1.83
C VAL A 153 11.20 -19.87 0.55
N PRO A 154 11.82 -18.68 0.60
CA PRO A 154 12.22 -17.90 -0.59
C PRO A 154 13.26 -18.52 -1.54
N ALA A 155 13.49 -19.83 -1.53
CA ALA A 155 14.50 -20.49 -2.35
C ALA A 155 13.96 -21.17 -3.63
N LEU A 156 12.72 -20.88 -4.05
CA LEU A 156 12.08 -21.53 -5.22
C LEU A 156 11.39 -20.59 -6.22
N ALA A 157 11.46 -19.27 -6.04
CA ALA A 157 10.88 -18.29 -6.98
C ALA A 157 11.90 -17.72 -7.99
N ALA A 158 13.14 -18.24 -7.96
CA ALA A 158 14.16 -17.98 -8.97
C ALA A 158 14.52 -19.31 -9.66
N ALA A 159 13.64 -19.76 -10.54
CA ALA A 159 13.90 -20.81 -11.53
C ALA A 159 13.16 -20.45 -12.83
#